data_AF-A0A482E5P1-F1
#
_entry.id   AF-A0A482E5P1-F1
#
_cell.length_a   1.000
_cell.length_b   1.000
_cell.length_c   1.000
_cell.angle_alpha   90.00
_cell.angle_beta   90.00
_cell.angle_gamma   90.00
#
_symmetry.space_group_name_H-M   'P 1'
#
loop_
_entity.id
_entity.type
_entity.pdbx_description
1 polymer ?
#
loop_
_entity_poly.entity_id
_entity_poly.type
_entity_poly.pdbx_seq_one_letter_code
_entity_poly.pdbx_strand_id
1 'polypeptide(L)'
;MCYVCVGSDVVPLSEFMSQRNMPLLDEYDRNQNPDAFKDSVNGGWIGAHSNALVLVETVHGLLRSGPLSYEMSLIYHLHDLQFQILVMLAIYEPAL
;
A
#
# COMPACT_ATOMS: atom_id res chain seq x y z
N MET A 1 -5.61 10.11 23.27
CA MET A 1 -5.89 11.12 22.22
C MET A 1 -6.51 10.37 21.05
N CYS A 2 -7.65 10.81 20.51
CA CYS A 2 -8.26 10.16 19.34
C CYS A 2 -8.06 11.05 18.12
N TYR A 3 -7.50 10.48 17.05
CA TYR A 3 -7.36 11.14 15.75
C TYR A 3 -8.36 10.55 14.76
N VAL A 4 -8.95 11.41 13.94
CA VAL A 4 -9.90 11.04 12.89
C VAL A 4 -9.29 11.47 11.56
N CYS A 5 -9.10 10.53 10.65
CA CYS A 5 -8.56 10.81 9.33
C CYS A 5 -9.56 11.62 8.50
N VAL A 6 -9.09 12.68 7.85
CA VAL A 6 -9.91 13.51 6.95
C VAL A 6 -9.93 12.94 5.53
N GLY A 7 -8.97 12.05 5.24
CA GLY A 7 -8.75 11.51 3.91
C GLY A 7 -7.65 12.29 3.23
N SER A 8 -6.76 11.56 2.57
CA SER A 8 -5.61 12.10 1.86
C SER A 8 -5.58 11.56 0.44
N ASP A 9 -5.05 12.34 -0.49
CA ASP A 9 -4.93 11.91 -1.88
C ASP A 9 -3.99 10.70 -1.99
N VAL A 10 -4.42 9.71 -2.77
CA VAL A 10 -3.71 8.45 -3.04
C VAL A 10 -2.92 8.48 -4.34
N VAL A 11 -3.12 9.51 -5.17
CA VAL A 11 -2.41 9.68 -6.44
C VAL A 11 -0.88 9.61 -6.29
N PRO A 12 -0.24 10.28 -5.30
CA PRO A 12 1.21 10.22 -5.14
C PRO A 12 1.73 8.81 -4.89
N LEU A 13 0.94 7.98 -4.19
CA LEU A 13 1.29 6.59 -3.92
C LEU A 13 1.17 5.74 -5.18
N SER A 14 0.10 5.90 -5.96
CA SER A 14 -0.05 5.20 -7.24
C SER A 14 1.05 5.57 -8.24
N GLU A 15 1.43 6.84 -8.33
CA GLU A 15 2.52 7.30 -9.20
C GLU A 15 3.87 6.73 -8.74
N PHE A 16 4.12 6.74 -7.43
CA PHE A 16 5.31 6.14 -6.85
C PHE A 16 5.42 4.64 -7.15
N MET A 17 4.30 3.91 -7.05
CA MET A 17 4.25 2.48 -7.37
C MET A 17 4.52 2.23 -8.85
N SER A 18 3.95 3.05 -9.73
CA SER A 18 4.18 2.99 -11.17
C SER A 18 5.65 3.25 -11.55
N GLN A 19 6.31 4.25 -10.93
CA GLN A 19 7.72 4.56 -11.16
C GLN A 19 8.68 3.45 -10.73
N ARG A 20 8.27 2.57 -9.81
CA ARG A 20 9.06 1.43 -9.32
C ARG A 20 8.95 0.19 -10.20
N ASN A 21 8.36 0.34 -11.40
CA ASN A 21 8.19 -0.73 -12.37
C ASN A 21 7.38 -1.91 -11.80
N MET A 22 6.41 -1.61 -10.94
CA MET A 22 5.44 -2.62 -10.51
C MET A 22 4.55 -2.96 -11.71
N PRO A 23 4.44 -4.23 -12.10
CA PRO A 23 3.54 -4.63 -13.18
C PRO A 23 2.12 -4.20 -12.82
N LEU A 24 1.46 -3.56 -13.78
CA LEU A 24 0.04 -3.25 -13.70
C LEU A 24 -0.74 -4.54 -13.49
N LEU A 25 -1.88 -4.48 -12.81
CA LEU A 25 -2.70 -5.67 -12.60
C LEU A 25 -3.12 -6.31 -13.94
N ASP A 26 -3.31 -5.51 -14.99
CA ASP A 26 -3.68 -5.98 -16.32
C ASP A 26 -2.55 -6.76 -17.03
N GLU A 27 -1.30 -6.53 -16.63
CA GLU A 27 -0.12 -7.22 -17.16
C GLU A 27 0.32 -8.41 -16.29
N TYR A 28 -0.31 -8.56 -15.12
CA TYR A 28 0.01 -9.63 -14.18
C TYR A 28 -0.53 -10.99 -14.66
N ASP A 29 0.38 -11.89 -15.01
CA ASP A 29 0.06 -13.30 -15.27
C ASP A 29 0.32 -14.16 -14.03
N ARG A 30 -0.76 -14.64 -13.41
CA ARG A 30 -0.71 -15.53 -12.24
C ARG A 30 0.04 -16.83 -12.51
N ASN A 31 0.06 -17.33 -13.75
CA ASN A 31 0.78 -18.55 -14.09
C ASN A 31 2.30 -18.34 -14.10
N GLN A 32 2.74 -17.11 -14.41
CA GLN A 32 4.16 -16.76 -14.44
C GLN A 32 4.67 -16.35 -13.06
N ASN A 33 3.85 -15.69 -12.24
CA ASN A 33 4.22 -15.22 -10.90
C ASN A 33 3.16 -15.60 -9.84
N PRO A 34 3.02 -16.88 -9.47
CA PRO A 34 1.95 -17.35 -8.59
C PRO A 34 2.03 -16.79 -7.16
N ASP A 35 3.23 -16.44 -6.71
CA ASP A 35 3.51 -15.96 -5.35
C ASP A 35 3.49 -14.42 -5.24
N ALA A 36 3.08 -13.72 -6.29
CA ALA A 36 2.99 -12.26 -6.25
C ALA A 36 1.79 -11.81 -5.41
N PHE A 37 2.05 -10.84 -4.55
CA PHE A 37 1.04 -10.11 -3.82
C PHE A 37 0.38 -9.11 -4.74
N LYS A 38 -0.95 -9.06 -4.71
CA LYS A 38 -1.71 -8.04 -5.41
C LYS A 38 -1.85 -6.80 -4.54
N ASP A 39 -1.56 -5.64 -5.12
CA ASP A 39 -1.60 -4.35 -4.45
C ASP A 39 -2.88 -3.60 -4.74
N SER A 40 -3.52 -3.14 -3.67
CA SER A 40 -4.68 -2.25 -3.77
C SER A 40 -4.55 -1.03 -2.88
N VAL A 41 -5.12 0.08 -3.34
CA VAL A 41 -5.22 1.33 -2.58
C VAL A 41 -6.69 1.75 -2.57
N ASN A 42 -7.29 1.91 -1.38
CA ASN A 42 -8.71 2.26 -1.22
C ASN A 42 -9.68 1.34 -1.99
N GLY A 43 -9.32 0.07 -2.18
CA GLY A 43 -10.10 -0.91 -2.95
C GLY A 43 -9.92 -0.83 -4.47
N GLY A 44 -9.13 0.11 -4.98
CA GLY A 44 -8.67 0.13 -6.37
C GLY A 44 -7.38 -0.68 -6.51
N TRP A 45 -7.32 -1.58 -7.50
CA TRP A 45 -6.12 -2.34 -7.80
C TRP A 45 -5.09 -1.47 -8.52
N ILE A 46 -3.83 -1.54 -8.09
CA ILE A 46 -2.76 -0.71 -8.65
C ILE A 46 -1.59 -1.52 -9.24
N GLY A 47 -1.42 -2.78 -8.82
CA GLY A 47 -0.34 -3.62 -9.35
C GLY A 47 -0.18 -4.95 -8.62
N ALA A 48 0.95 -5.61 -8.88
CA ALA A 48 1.37 -6.78 -8.14
C ALA A 48 2.89 -6.76 -7.89
N HIS A 49 3.34 -7.35 -6.78
CA HIS A 49 4.75 -7.44 -6.42
C HIS A 49 5.12 -8.82 -5.86
N SER A 50 6.33 -9.28 -6.12
CA SER A 50 6.83 -10.56 -5.60
C SER A 50 7.38 -10.47 -4.17
N ASN A 51 7.69 -9.26 -3.67
CA ASN A 51 8.30 -9.05 -2.35
C ASN A 51 7.62 -7.94 -1.54
N ALA A 52 6.74 -8.33 -0.62
CA ALA A 52 5.97 -7.41 0.21
C ALA A 52 6.79 -6.67 1.26
N LEU A 53 7.90 -7.25 1.73
CA LEU A 53 8.74 -6.61 2.73
C LEU A 53 9.37 -5.32 2.20
N VAL A 54 9.85 -5.35 0.96
CA VAL A 54 10.43 -4.16 0.32
C VAL A 54 9.38 -3.06 0.14
N LEU A 55 8.15 -3.43 -0.21
CA LEU A 55 7.05 -2.47 -0.34
C LEU A 55 6.71 -1.84 1.02
N VAL A 56 6.58 -2.66 2.05
CA VAL A 56 6.32 -2.21 3.43
C VAL A 56 7.41 -1.25 3.92
N GLU A 57 8.68 -1.61 3.77
CA GLU A 57 9.81 -0.74 4.15
C GLU A 57 9.79 0.58 3.39
N THR A 58 9.50 0.53 2.10
CA THR A 58 9.43 1.71 1.24
C THR A 58 8.30 2.63 1.67
N VAL A 59 7.10 2.10 1.87
CA VAL A 59 5.93 2.89 2.31
C VAL A 59 6.17 3.44 3.72
N HIS A 60 6.76 2.67 4.63
CA HIS A 60 7.17 3.18 5.94
C HIS A 60 8.20 4.31 5.85
N GLY A 61 9.19 4.21 4.95
CA GLY A 61 10.16 5.27 4.70
C GLY A 61 9.49 6.55 4.17
N LEU A 62 8.52 6.41 3.29
CA LEU A 62 7.73 7.53 2.76
C LEU A 62 6.79 8.16 3.81
N LEU A 63 6.19 7.36 4.68
CA LEU A 63 5.40 7.87 5.82
C LEU A 63 6.27 8.66 6.80
N ARG A 64 7.54 8.26 7.00
CA ARG A 64 8.47 8.95 7.89
C ARG A 64 9.09 10.21 7.30
N SER A 65 9.34 10.23 5.98
CA SER A 65 10.00 11.35 5.29
C SER A 65 9.05 12.49 4.89
N GLY A 66 7.73 12.32 5.07
CA GLY A 66 6.71 13.33 4.82
C GLY A 66 6.01 13.37 3.44
N PRO A 67 6.39 12.63 2.37
CA PRO A 67 5.63 12.65 1.11
C PRO A 67 4.29 11.89 1.18
N LEU A 68 4.08 11.03 2.17
CA LEU A 68 2.82 10.33 2.40
C LEU A 68 2.16 10.79 3.70
N SER A 69 0.84 10.96 3.67
CA SER A 69 0.05 11.35 4.84
C SER A 69 0.13 10.31 5.97
N TYR A 70 0.23 10.78 7.22
CA TYR A 70 0.19 9.95 8.42
C TYR A 70 -1.15 9.20 8.60
N GLU A 71 -2.17 9.53 7.81
CA GLU A 71 -3.50 8.91 7.84
C GLU A 71 -3.59 7.57 7.08
N MET A 72 -2.47 7.04 6.59
CA MET A 72 -2.42 5.78 5.85
C MET A 72 -2.29 4.57 6.77
N SER A 73 -3.10 3.55 6.49
CA SER A 73 -3.05 2.22 7.10
C SER A 73 -2.56 1.18 6.11
N LEU A 74 -1.68 0.28 6.57
CA LEU A 74 -1.15 -0.84 5.78
C LEU A 74 -1.69 -2.16 6.34
N ILE A 75 -2.27 -2.97 5.47
CA ILE A 75 -2.80 -4.29 5.81
C ILE A 75 -2.13 -5.33 4.91
N TYR A 76 -1.59 -6.38 5.53
CA TYR A 76 -0.91 -7.45 4.83
C TYR A 76 -1.66 -8.77 5.01
N HIS A 77 -2.26 -9.27 3.92
CA HIS A 77 -3.00 -10.53 3.86
C HIS A 77 -2.12 -11.63 3.26
N LEU A 78 -1.37 -12.31 4.12
CA LEU A 78 -0.44 -13.39 3.75
C LEU A 78 -1.10 -14.56 3.02
N HIS A 79 -2.29 -14.97 3.46
CA HIS A 79 -2.98 -16.14 2.93
C HIS A 79 -3.53 -15.91 1.52
N ASP A 80 -3.99 -14.68 1.26
CA ASP A 80 -4.66 -14.35 0.00
C ASP A 80 -3.69 -13.75 -1.04
N LEU A 81 -2.41 -13.64 -0.68
CA LEU A 81 -1.38 -12.93 -1.44
C LEU A 81 -1.88 -11.54 -1.84
N GLN A 82 -2.33 -10.78 -0.84
CA GLN A 82 -2.83 -9.42 -1.03
C GLN A 82 -2.16 -8.46 -0.07
N PHE A 83 -1.78 -7.31 -0.61
CA PHE A 83 -1.32 -6.17 0.15
C PHE A 83 -2.27 -5.00 -0.12
N GLN A 84 -2.76 -4.40 0.95
CA GLN A 84 -3.79 -3.38 0.87
C GLN A 84 -3.36 -2.15 1.65
N ILE A 85 -3.40 -1.01 0.97
CA ILE A 85 -3.22 0.31 1.57
C ILE A 85 -4.60 0.96 1.65
N LEU A 86 -4.95 1.42 2.84
CA LEU A 86 -6.19 2.12 3.10
C LEU A 86 -5.87 3.51 3.61
N VAL A 87 -6.41 4.52 2.95
CA VAL A 87 -6.56 5.86 3.50
C VAL A 87 -7.93 5.90 4.14
N MET A 88 -8.05 5.27 5.29
CA MET A 88 -9.31 5.19 6.01
C MET A 88 -9.09 5.50 7.47
N LEU A 89 -10.12 6.13 8.06
CA LEU A 89 -10.34 6.41 9.47
C LEU A 89 -9.74 5.33 10.39
N ALA A 90 -8.47 5.48 10.73
CA ALA A 90 -7.84 4.72 11.78
C ALA A 90 -7.92 5.56 13.04
N ILE A 91 -8.60 5.06 14.07
CA ILE A 91 -8.43 5.59 15.42
C ILE A 91 -7.01 5.17 15.83
N TYR A 92 -6.04 6.04 15.56
CA TYR A 92 -4.66 5.83 15.94
C TYR A 92 -4.48 6.25 17.39
N GLU A 93 -4.16 5.28 18.26
CA GLU A 93 -3.69 5.54 19.60
C GLU A 93 -2.16 5.41 19.61
N PRO A 94 -1.40 6.52 19.70
CA PRO A 94 0.05 6.45 19.71
C PRO A 94 0.51 5.69 20.96
N ALA A 95 1.21 4.58 20.77
CA ALA A 95 1.95 3.94 21.85
C ALA A 95 3.10 4.89 22.26
N LEU A 96 3.12 5.26 23.55
CA LEU A 96 4.18 6.03 24.19
C LEU A 96 5.52 5.28 24.17
#